data_AF-A0A3M1XXG7-F1
#
_entry.id   AF-A0A3M1XXG7-F1
#
_cell.length_a   1.000
_cell.length_b   1.000
_cell.length_c   1.000
_cell.angle_alpha   90.00
_cell.angle_beta   90.00
_cell.angle_gamma   90.00
#
_symmetry.space_group_name_H-M   'P 1'
#
loop_
_entity.id
_entity.type
_entity.pdbx_description
1 polymer ?
#
loop_
_entity_poly.entity_id
_entity_poly.type
_entity_poly.pdbx_seq_one_letter_code
_entity_poly.pdbx_strand_id
1 'polypeptide(L)'
;MKLTRLKVCQEADQRLRYLKAVTGLRPNVLCRLGFCLSLNEPQIPTPDDYPQDSDRELNRYTLTGEWDDYYIALLRERCAYDGLNLDTDLEDYFRAHINRGVLLLFQRVKNLSDINRIVQENIRGVTTTKE
;
A
#
# COMPACT_ATOMS: atom_id res chain seq x y z
N MET A 1 -1.71 5.32 -16.52
CA MET A 1 -1.49 6.13 -15.30
C MET A 1 -0.33 7.09 -15.52
N LYS A 2 -0.53 8.40 -15.31
CA LYS A 2 0.49 9.45 -15.55
C LYS A 2 1.22 9.88 -14.27
N LEU A 3 0.72 9.49 -13.11
CA LEU A 3 1.30 9.77 -11.79
C LEU A 3 2.80 9.41 -11.73
N THR A 4 3.62 10.41 -11.47
CA THR A 4 5.08 10.28 -11.24
C THR A 4 5.45 10.38 -9.77
N ARG A 5 4.63 11.11 -9.00
CA ARG A 5 4.84 11.37 -7.58
C ARG A 5 3.49 11.37 -6.87
N LEU A 6 3.48 10.93 -5.63
CA LEU A 6 2.28 10.94 -4.80
C LEU A 6 2.60 11.45 -3.39
N LYS A 7 1.64 12.17 -2.81
CA LYS A 7 1.69 12.58 -1.41
C LYS A 7 0.84 11.63 -0.57
N VAL A 8 1.41 11.18 0.54
CA VAL A 8 0.65 10.45 1.56
C VAL A 8 -0.09 11.46 2.45
N CYS A 9 -1.07 11.01 3.21
CA CYS A 9 -1.67 11.84 4.25
C CYS A 9 -0.72 11.98 5.44
N GLN A 10 -0.94 13.00 6.26
CA GLN A 10 -0.09 13.31 7.41
C GLN A 10 -0.09 12.18 8.44
N GLU A 11 -1.22 11.50 8.62
CA GLU A 11 -1.26 10.33 9.50
C GLU A 11 -0.34 9.21 8.98
N ALA A 12 -0.42 8.87 7.69
CA ALA A 12 0.42 7.85 7.09
C ALA A 12 1.92 8.22 7.14
N ASP A 13 2.29 9.50 6.96
CA ASP A 13 3.68 9.95 7.17
C ASP A 13 4.16 9.66 8.61
N GLN A 14 3.37 10.03 9.62
CA GLN A 14 3.72 9.76 11.02
C GLN A 14 3.88 8.26 11.27
N ARG A 15 2.98 7.42 10.75
CA ARG A 15 3.08 5.96 10.87
C ARG A 15 4.31 5.40 10.15
N LEU A 16 4.66 5.91 8.96
CA LEU A 16 5.86 5.51 8.23
C LEU A 16 7.13 5.81 9.02
N ARG A 17 7.20 6.97 9.70
CA ARG A 17 8.36 7.32 10.55
C ARG A 17 8.50 6.34 11.71
N TYR A 18 7.40 6.02 12.38
CA TYR A 18 7.39 5.02 13.44
C TYR A 18 7.82 3.64 12.93
N LEU A 19 7.18 3.15 11.86
CA LEU A 19 7.48 1.84 11.26
C LEU A 19 8.95 1.74 10.84
N LYS A 20 9.50 2.78 10.22
CA LYS A 20 10.92 2.86 9.89
C LYS A 20 11.80 2.70 11.15
N ALA A 21 11.45 3.37 12.24
CA ALA A 21 12.23 3.33 13.47
C ALA A 21 12.23 1.93 14.11
N VAL A 22 11.08 1.24 14.15
CA VAL A 22 10.97 -0.09 14.80
C VAL A 22 11.35 -1.27 13.92
N THR A 23 11.36 -1.11 12.60
CA THR A 23 11.71 -2.20 11.66
C THR A 23 13.07 -2.01 10.99
N GLY A 24 13.60 -0.78 10.93
CA GLY A 24 14.77 -0.43 10.14
C GLY A 24 14.52 -0.38 8.62
N LEU A 25 13.29 -0.67 8.15
CA LEU A 25 12.97 -0.70 6.73
C LEU A 25 12.81 0.71 6.15
N ARG A 26 13.21 0.87 4.89
CA ARG A 26 13.01 2.12 4.15
C ARG A 26 11.52 2.35 3.90
N PRO A 27 11.03 3.61 3.91
CA PRO A 27 9.62 3.91 3.64
C PRO A 27 9.08 3.28 2.35
N ASN A 28 9.86 3.22 1.28
CA ASN A 28 9.41 2.62 0.01
C ASN A 28 9.07 1.12 0.17
N VAL A 29 9.85 0.38 0.97
CA VAL A 29 9.59 -1.03 1.25
C VAL A 29 8.31 -1.18 2.08
N LEU A 30 8.15 -0.34 3.10
CA LEU A 30 6.94 -0.32 3.93
C LEU A 30 5.69 0.02 3.12
N CYS A 31 5.76 0.99 2.21
CA CYS A 31 4.66 1.33 1.31
C CYS A 31 4.34 0.19 0.34
N ARG A 32 5.32 -0.53 -0.21
CA ARG A 32 5.07 -1.73 -1.05
C ARG A 32 4.35 -2.82 -0.27
N LEU A 33 4.82 -3.12 0.94
CA LEU A 33 4.19 -4.12 1.82
C LEU A 33 2.76 -3.71 2.18
N GLY A 34 2.58 -2.44 2.55
CA GLY A 34 1.28 -1.88 2.89
C GLY A 34 0.33 -1.90 1.70
N PHE A 35 0.81 -1.54 0.51
CA PHE A 35 0.03 -1.61 -0.71
C PHE A 35 -0.48 -3.03 -0.98
N CYS A 36 0.39 -4.04 -0.94
CA CYS A 36 -0.04 -5.44 -1.11
C CYS A 36 -1.04 -5.88 -0.03
N LEU A 37 -0.82 -5.50 1.23
CA LEU A 37 -1.74 -5.80 2.31
C LEU A 37 -3.12 -5.14 2.07
N SER A 38 -3.11 -3.89 1.62
CA SER A 38 -4.30 -3.13 1.27
C SER A 38 -5.06 -3.74 0.09
N LEU A 39 -4.38 -4.28 -0.92
CA LEU A 39 -5.02 -4.98 -2.03
C LEU A 39 -5.78 -6.24 -1.59
N ASN A 40 -5.38 -6.85 -0.48
CA ASN A 40 -6.00 -8.06 0.07
C ASN A 40 -7.25 -7.75 0.91
N GLU A 41 -7.46 -6.50 1.32
CA GLU A 41 -8.65 -6.13 2.08
C GLU A 41 -9.89 -6.14 1.17
N PRO A 42 -11.00 -6.80 1.55
CA PRO A 42 -12.16 -6.91 0.69
C PRO A 42 -12.83 -5.56 0.41
N GLN A 43 -12.80 -4.64 1.37
CA GLN A 43 -13.38 -3.31 1.20
C GLN A 43 -12.56 -2.46 0.23
N ILE A 44 -13.26 -1.65 -0.55
CA ILE A 44 -12.67 -0.63 -1.42
C ILE A 44 -12.19 0.54 -0.53
N PRO A 45 -10.96 1.05 -0.67
CA PRO A 45 -10.55 2.23 0.09
C PRO A 45 -11.26 3.48 -0.45
N THR A 46 -11.67 4.39 0.43
CA THR A 46 -12.24 5.69 0.03
C THR A 46 -11.10 6.70 -0.14
N PRO A 47 -10.82 7.23 -1.35
CA PRO A 47 -9.70 8.17 -1.53
C PRO A 47 -9.81 9.45 -0.71
N ASP A 48 -11.02 9.91 -0.43
CA ASP A 48 -11.31 11.12 0.35
C ASP A 48 -10.92 11.01 1.84
N ASP A 49 -10.82 9.78 2.37
CA ASP A 49 -10.36 9.54 3.74
C ASP A 49 -8.86 9.86 3.93
N TYR A 50 -8.14 10.05 2.82
CA TYR A 50 -6.70 10.26 2.81
C TYR A 50 -6.36 11.61 2.15
N PRO A 51 -6.43 12.74 2.86
CA PRO A 51 -6.06 14.03 2.29
C PRO A 51 -4.57 14.10 1.91
N GLN A 52 -4.20 14.97 0.97
CA GLN A 52 -2.79 15.22 0.61
C GLN A 52 -2.17 16.33 1.46
N ASP A 53 -2.33 16.24 2.78
CA ASP A 53 -1.93 17.23 3.78
C ASP A 53 -0.49 17.04 4.31
N SER A 54 0.24 16.04 3.83
CA SER A 54 1.65 15.85 4.15
C SER A 54 2.59 16.49 3.12
N ASP A 55 3.73 16.99 3.60
CA ASP A 55 4.86 17.36 2.75
C ASP A 55 5.64 16.14 2.22
N ARG A 56 5.37 14.93 2.71
CA ARG A 56 6.05 13.72 2.22
C ARG A 56 5.55 13.37 0.82
N GLU A 57 6.41 13.65 -0.15
CA GLU A 57 6.26 13.22 -1.52
C GLU A 57 7.08 11.93 -1.78
N LEU A 58 6.44 10.92 -2.38
CA LEU A 58 7.06 9.68 -2.82
C LEU A 58 7.12 9.66 -4.34
N ASN A 59 8.31 9.50 -4.91
CA ASN A 59 8.47 9.25 -6.34
C ASN A 59 8.02 7.82 -6.64
N ARG A 60 7.05 7.64 -7.54
CA ARG A 60 6.51 6.33 -7.93
C ARG A 60 7.63 5.39 -8.37
N TYR A 61 8.51 5.80 -9.27
CA TYR A 61 9.57 4.95 -9.81
C TYR A 61 10.58 4.51 -8.74
N THR A 62 10.78 5.31 -7.68
CA THR A 62 11.59 4.88 -6.53
C THR A 62 10.78 4.00 -5.58
N LEU A 63 9.47 4.28 -5.45
CA LEU A 63 8.55 3.50 -4.65
C LEU A 63 8.40 2.10 -5.22
N THR A 64 8.18 1.90 -6.50
CA THR A 64 7.92 0.60 -7.13
C THR A 64 9.18 -0.05 -7.72
N GLY A 65 10.16 0.76 -8.14
CA GLY A 65 11.43 0.29 -8.67
C GLY A 65 11.30 -0.41 -10.02
N GLU A 66 12.11 -1.46 -10.22
CA GLU A 66 12.06 -2.30 -11.43
C GLU A 66 10.73 -3.04 -11.62
N TRP A 67 9.92 -3.15 -10.55
CA TRP A 67 8.63 -3.85 -10.53
C TRP A 67 7.44 -2.91 -10.76
N ASP A 68 7.68 -1.72 -11.31
CA ASP A 68 6.62 -0.72 -11.52
C ASP A 68 5.44 -1.28 -12.30
N ASP A 69 5.68 -1.88 -13.47
CA ASP A 69 4.61 -2.46 -14.29
C ASP A 69 3.82 -3.55 -13.55
N TYR A 70 4.47 -4.32 -12.68
CA TYR A 70 3.82 -5.34 -11.86
C TYR A 70 2.86 -4.73 -10.83
N TYR A 71 3.31 -3.72 -10.07
CA TYR A 71 2.45 -3.04 -9.09
C TYR A 71 1.26 -2.34 -9.75
N ILE A 72 1.45 -1.82 -10.95
CA ILE A 72 0.40 -1.14 -11.73
C ILE A 72 -0.58 -2.14 -12.33
N ALA A 73 -0.11 -3.31 -12.77
CA ALA A 73 -0.98 -4.39 -13.21
C ALA A 73 -1.89 -4.84 -12.06
N LEU A 74 -1.35 -5.05 -10.86
CA LEU A 74 -2.14 -5.40 -9.67
C LEU A 74 -3.17 -4.32 -9.31
N LEU A 75 -2.78 -3.05 -9.36
CA LEU A 75 -3.71 -1.94 -9.13
C LEU A 75 -4.84 -1.95 -10.17
N ARG A 76 -4.53 -2.12 -11.45
CA ARG A 76 -5.53 -2.13 -12.53
C ARG A 76 -6.49 -3.30 -12.39
N GLU A 77 -5.98 -4.48 -12.07
CA GLU A 77 -6.78 -5.67 -11.79
C GLU A 77 -7.72 -5.41 -10.62
N ARG A 78 -7.20 -4.85 -9.52
CA ARG A 78 -8.00 -4.51 -8.35
C ARG A 78 -9.09 -3.49 -8.67
N CYS A 79 -8.75 -2.39 -9.35
CA CYS A 79 -9.73 -1.38 -9.74
C CYS A 79 -10.80 -1.93 -10.68
N ALA A 80 -10.43 -2.82 -11.62
CA ALA A 80 -11.38 -3.48 -12.50
C ALA A 80 -12.34 -4.40 -11.74
N TYR A 81 -11.82 -5.16 -10.77
CA TYR A 81 -12.64 -6.00 -9.88
C TYR A 81 -13.62 -5.17 -9.05
N ASP A 82 -13.18 -4.01 -8.56
CA ASP A 82 -13.99 -3.07 -7.78
C ASP A 82 -14.99 -2.25 -8.64
N GLY A 83 -15.00 -2.42 -9.97
CA GLY A 83 -15.90 -1.71 -10.88
C GLY A 83 -15.53 -0.24 -11.13
N LEU A 84 -14.28 0.13 -10.90
CA LEU A 84 -13.76 1.51 -11.03
C LEU A 84 -13.30 1.82 -12.46
N ASN A 85 -13.27 3.11 -12.81
CA ASN A 85 -12.83 3.55 -14.12
C ASN A 85 -11.29 3.60 -14.19
N LEU A 86 -10.71 2.73 -15.03
CA LEU A 86 -9.25 2.58 -15.16
C LEU A 86 -8.54 3.78 -15.80
N ASP A 87 -9.26 4.72 -16.39
CA ASP A 87 -8.68 5.91 -17.01
C ASP A 87 -8.63 7.10 -16.05
N THR A 88 -9.59 7.20 -15.13
CA THR A 88 -9.73 8.34 -14.21
C THR A 88 -9.31 8.03 -12.78
N ASP A 89 -9.51 6.80 -12.32
CA ASP A 89 -9.52 6.52 -10.88
C ASP A 89 -8.18 5.98 -10.36
N LEU A 90 -7.34 5.41 -11.24
CA LEU A 90 -6.12 4.70 -10.84
C LEU A 90 -5.21 5.50 -9.90
N GLU A 91 -5.04 6.80 -10.14
CA GLU A 91 -4.10 7.61 -9.37
C GLU A 91 -4.56 7.82 -7.93
N ASP A 92 -5.84 8.13 -7.75
CA ASP A 92 -6.45 8.31 -6.44
C ASP A 92 -6.50 7.00 -5.66
N TYR A 93 -6.85 5.90 -6.32
CA TYR A 93 -6.88 4.59 -5.67
C TYR A 93 -5.49 4.04 -5.37
N PHE A 94 -4.48 4.30 -6.20
CA PHE A 94 -3.10 3.94 -5.86
C PHE A 94 -2.66 4.60 -4.55
N ARG A 95 -2.93 5.91 -4.44
CA ARG A 95 -2.63 6.70 -3.26
C ARG A 95 -3.45 6.23 -2.05
N ALA A 96 -4.74 5.96 -2.23
CA ALA A 96 -5.62 5.47 -1.16
C ALA A 96 -5.13 4.11 -0.63
N HIS A 97 -4.77 3.18 -1.52
CA HIS A 97 -4.24 1.88 -1.13
C HIS A 97 -2.91 2.00 -0.38
N ILE A 98 -2.00 2.89 -0.80
CA ILE A 98 -0.73 3.14 -0.08
C ILE A 98 -1.01 3.67 1.34
N ASN A 99 -1.88 4.67 1.48
CA ASN A 99 -2.20 5.25 2.79
C ASN A 99 -2.85 4.21 3.69
N ARG A 100 -3.93 3.57 3.23
CA ARG A 100 -4.60 2.48 3.97
C ARG A 100 -3.61 1.40 4.39
N GLY A 101 -2.77 0.97 3.45
CA GLY A 101 -1.75 -0.06 3.68
C GLY A 101 -0.77 0.26 4.79
N VAL A 102 -0.31 1.51 4.85
CA VAL A 102 0.55 1.99 5.94
C VAL A 102 -0.16 1.94 7.28
N LEU A 103 -1.43 2.36 7.34
CA LEU A 103 -2.22 2.34 8.56
C LEU A 103 -2.46 0.90 9.05
N LEU A 104 -2.77 -0.03 8.15
CA LEU A 104 -2.92 -1.46 8.46
C LEU A 104 -1.61 -2.07 8.98
N LEU A 105 -0.48 -1.77 8.34
CA LEU A 105 0.84 -2.21 8.83
C LEU A 105 1.12 -1.69 10.23
N PHE A 106 0.84 -0.42 10.51
CA PHE A 106 1.07 0.18 11.82
C PHE A 106 0.30 -0.52 12.95
N GLN A 107 -0.92 -1.00 12.66
CA GLN A 107 -1.72 -1.76 13.63
C GLN A 107 -1.09 -3.11 13.99
N ARG A 108 -0.41 -3.76 13.02
CA ARG A 108 0.07 -5.15 13.14
C ARG A 108 1.58 -5.27 13.41
N VAL A 109 2.37 -4.21 13.18
CA VAL A 109 3.83 -4.24 13.27
C VAL A 109 4.34 -3.39 14.43
N LYS A 110 5.02 -4.03 15.39
CA LYS A 110 5.75 -3.38 16.49
C LYS A 110 7.26 -3.58 16.38
N ASN A 111 7.72 -4.58 15.65
CA ASN A 111 9.12 -4.82 15.33
C ASN A 111 9.26 -5.58 14.00
N LEU A 112 10.50 -5.81 13.53
CA LEU A 112 10.75 -6.47 12.25
C LEU A 112 10.18 -7.90 12.15
N SER A 113 10.13 -8.66 13.25
CA SER A 113 9.64 -10.05 13.22
C SER A 113 8.14 -10.16 12.94
N ASP A 114 7.37 -9.11 13.25
CA ASP A 114 5.94 -9.05 12.93
C ASP A 114 5.67 -9.09 11.43
N ILE A 115 6.58 -8.54 10.61
CA ILE A 115 6.46 -8.58 9.15
C ILE A 115 6.53 -10.03 8.66
N ASN A 116 7.47 -10.82 9.18
CA ASN A 116 7.56 -12.23 8.81
C ASN A 116 6.26 -12.97 9.19
N ARG A 117 5.71 -12.72 10.38
CA ARG A 117 4.42 -13.30 10.79
C ARG A 117 3.30 -12.97 9.81
N ILE A 118 3.13 -11.70 9.42
CA ILE A 118 2.11 -11.27 8.46
C ILE A 118 2.27 -12.00 7.12
N VAL A 119 3.50 -12.13 6.62
CA VAL A 119 3.77 -12.86 5.37
C VAL A 119 3.38 -14.33 5.48
N GLN A 120 3.76 -15.00 6.58
CA GLN A 120 3.41 -16.42 6.80
C GLN A 120 1.91 -16.66 6.92
N GLU A 121 1.18 -15.76 7.58
CA GLU A 121 -0.29 -15.82 7.69
C GLU A 121 -0.96 -15.77 6.30
N ASN A 122 -0.50 -14.87 5.43
CA ASN A 122 -1.07 -14.72 4.10
C ASN A 122 -0.69 -15.86 3.14
N ILE A 123 0.54 -16.41 3.24
CA ILE A 123 0.94 -17.58 2.44
C ILE A 123 0.11 -18.82 2.81
N ARG A 124 -0.12 -19.03 4.12
CA ARG A 124 -0.96 -20.13 4.61
C ARG A 124 -2.40 -19.98 4.16
N GLY A 125 -2.95 -18.75 4.22
CA GLY A 125 -4.29 -18.44 3.72
C GLY A 125 -4.50 -18.93 2.28
N VAL A 126 -3.55 -18.65 1.38
CA VAL A 126 -3.58 -19.08 -0.03
C VAL A 126 -3.55 -20.60 -0.22
N THR A 127 -2.95 -21.36 0.71
CA THR A 127 -2.85 -22.83 0.58
C THR A 127 -4.10 -23.57 1.08
N THR A 128 -4.90 -22.95 1.94
CA THR A 128 -6.16 -23.51 2.46
C THR A 128 -7.40 -23.26 1.59
N THR A 129 -7.36 -22.32 0.64
CA THR A 129 -8.53 -21.98 -0.21
C THR A 129 -8.70 -22.88 -1.45
N LYS A 130 -8.27 -24.14 -1.38
CA LYS A 130 -8.57 -25.17 -2.38
C LYS A 130 -9.74 -26.03 -1.91
N GLU A 131 -10.97 -25.53 -2.02
CA GLU A 131 -12.20 -26.34 -2.07
C GLU A 131 -13.19 -25.72 -3.06
#